data_AF-A0A5N7AU06-F1
#
_entry.id   AF-A0A5N7AU06-F1
#
_cell.length_a   1.000
_cell.length_b   1.000
_cell.length_c   1.000
_cell.angle_alpha   90.00
_cell.angle_beta   90.00
_cell.angle_gamma   90.00
#
_symmetry.space_group_name_H-M   'P 1'
#
loop_
_entity.id
_entity.type
_entity.pdbx_description
1 polymer ?
#
loop_
_entity_poly.entity_id
_entity_poly.type
_entity_poly.pdbx_seq_one_letter_code
_entity_poly.pdbx_strand_id
1 'polypeptide(L)' 'MPKHTRQSKLGACTECQKRKSKCSGSAPCSYCARSSKPCTFSGPPQRTPLTRQAPMSWFKEAARKAESQLGL' A
#
# COMPACT_ATOMS: atom_id res chain seq x y z
N MET A 1 -1.15 14.87 20.65
CA MET A 1 0.09 14.15 20.23
C MET A 1 0.45 14.60 18.81
N PRO A 2 1.58 15.29 18.60
CA PRO A 2 2.01 15.70 17.27
C PRO A 2 2.39 14.46 16.45
N LYS A 3 1.80 14.31 15.27
CA LYS A 3 2.10 13.18 14.38
C LYS A 3 3.45 13.44 13.73
N HIS A 4 4.44 12.61 14.04
CA HIS A 4 5.72 12.61 13.33
C HIS A 4 5.47 12.16 11.88
N THR A 5 5.22 13.11 11.00
CA THR A 5 5.22 12.89 9.56
C THR A 5 6.66 12.60 9.16
N ARG A 6 6.98 11.31 9.00
CA ARG A 6 8.28 10.89 8.48
C ARG A 6 8.41 11.48 7.09
N GLN A 7 9.21 12.53 6.92
CA GLN A 7 9.61 13.05 5.61
C GLN A 7 10.38 11.92 4.93
N SER A 8 9.69 11.12 4.14
CA SER A 8 10.26 9.96 3.50
C SER A 8 11.15 10.46 2.36
N LYS A 9 12.46 10.34 2.53
CA LYS A 9 13.36 10.05 1.40
C LYS A 9 12.64 9.04 0.51
N LEU A 10 12.61 9.29 -0.81
CA LEU A 10 11.91 8.44 -1.78
C LEU A 10 12.06 6.97 -1.35
N GLY A 11 10.93 6.34 -1.00
CA GLY A 11 10.94 5.00 -0.42
C GLY A 11 11.56 3.98 -1.37
N ALA A 12 11.70 2.72 -0.96
CA ALA A 12 12.12 1.69 -1.92
C ALA A 12 11.14 1.62 -3.11
N CYS A 13 11.64 1.39 -4.32
CA CYS A 13 10.76 1.14 -5.48
C CYS A 13 9.90 -0.11 -5.24
N THR A 14 8.79 -0.24 -5.96
CA THR A 14 7.82 -1.34 -5.83
C THR A 14 8.48 -2.71 -5.98
N GLU A 15 9.45 -2.84 -6.88
CA GLU A 15 10.18 -4.08 -7.10
C GLU A 15 11.07 -4.45 -5.90
N CYS A 16 11.81 -3.47 -5.37
CA CYS A 16 12.63 -3.69 -4.16
C CYS A 16 11.77 -3.93 -2.91
N GLN A 17 10.58 -3.32 -2.82
CA GLN A 17 9.61 -3.59 -1.75
C GLN A 17 9.11 -5.04 -1.81
N LYS A 18 8.70 -5.52 -2.99
CA LYS A 18 8.26 -6.92 -3.19
C LYS A 18 9.35 -7.92 -2.82
N ARG A 19 10.59 -7.64 -3.21
CA ARG A 19 11.75 -8.48 -2.92
C ARG A 19 12.31 -8.31 -1.50
N LYS A 20 11.78 -7.37 -0.70
CA LYS A 20 12.25 -7.05 0.65
C LYS A 20 13.77 -6.78 0.70
N SER A 21 14.30 -6.10 -0.32
CA SER A 21 15.73 -5.84 -0.48
C SER A 21 16.05 -4.34 -0.41
N LYS A 22 17.31 -3.99 -0.13
CA LYS A 22 17.76 -2.60 -0.08
C LYS A 22 17.62 -1.96 -1.47
N CYS A 23 16.85 -0.88 -1.54
CA CYS A 23 16.74 -0.06 -2.75
C CYS A 23 17.77 1.06 -2.73
N SER A 24 18.34 1.40 -3.89
CA SER A 24 19.26 2.54 -4.03
C SER A 24 18.53 3.90 -3.99
N GLY A 25 17.20 3.92 -4.17
CA GLY A 25 16.39 5.15 -4.10
C GLY A 25 16.48 6.07 -5.33
N SER A 26 17.22 5.68 -6.37
CA SER A 26 17.27 6.35 -7.68
C SER A 26 16.26 5.73 -8.66
N ALA A 27 15.79 6.48 -9.66
CA ALA A 27 14.97 5.96 -10.75
C ALA A 27 15.76 6.01 -12.07
N PRO A 28 16.16 4.86 -12.66
CA PRO A 28 15.99 3.49 -12.14
C PRO A 28 16.94 3.16 -10.97
N CYS A 29 16.55 2.23 -10.12
CA CYS A 29 17.40 1.79 -9.00
C CYS A 29 18.47 0.81 -9.52
N SER A 30 19.59 0.65 -8.80
CA SER A 30 20.71 -0.19 -9.26
C SER A 30 20.32 -1.65 -9.57
N TYR A 31 19.28 -2.16 -8.91
CA TYR A 31 18.74 -3.49 -9.22
C TYR A 31 17.91 -3.47 -10.51
N CYS A 32 16.94 -2.56 -10.61
CA CYS A 32 16.06 -2.48 -11.77
C CYS A 32 16.82 -2.15 -13.06
N ALA A 33 17.86 -1.31 -12.99
CA ALA A 33 18.73 -1.02 -14.12
C ALA A 33 19.46 -2.28 -14.64
N ARG A 34 20.05 -3.08 -13.74
CA ARG A 34 20.77 -4.32 -14.11
C ARG A 34 19.85 -5.43 -14.61
N SER A 35 18.62 -5.48 -14.10
CA SER A 35 17.66 -6.55 -14.39
C SER A 35 16.64 -6.18 -15.48
N SER A 36 16.79 -4.99 -16.06
CA SER A 36 15.85 -4.41 -17.04
C SER A 36 14.38 -4.50 -16.60
N LYS A 37 14.13 -4.40 -15.28
CA LYS A 37 12.79 -4.42 -14.69
C LYS A 37 12.21 -3.00 -14.58
N PRO A 38 10.88 -2.84 -14.65
CA PRO A 38 10.25 -1.55 -14.39
C PRO A 38 10.56 -1.06 -12.96
N CYS A 39 11.00 0.20 -12.85
CA CYS A 39 11.37 0.81 -11.57
C CYS A 39 10.37 1.90 -11.20
N THR A 40 9.34 1.55 -10.45
CA THR A 40 8.29 2.51 -10.04
C THR A 40 8.40 2.84 -8.57
N PHE A 41 8.40 4.13 -8.24
CA PHE A 41 8.30 4.61 -6.87
C PHE A 41 6.86 5.06 -6.62
N SER A 42 6.05 4.18 -6.03
CA SER A 42 4.70 4.54 -5.62
C SER A 42 4.71 5.08 -4.18
N GLY A 43 3.80 6.01 -3.89
CA GLY A 43 3.53 6.41 -2.51
C GLY A 43 3.13 5.23 -1.64
N PRO A 44 3.23 5.35 -0.30
CA PRO A 44 2.73 4.33 0.60
C PRO A 44 1.24 4.08 0.31
N PRO A 45 0.79 2.82 0.27
CA PRO A 45 -0.63 2.53 0.13
C PRO A 45 -1.39 3.18 1.28
N GLN A 46 -2.59 3.68 1.00
CA GLN A 46 -3.50 4.14 2.05
C GLN A 46 -3.81 2.95 2.95
N ARG A 47 -3.16 2.92 4.11
CA ARG A 47 -3.43 1.92 5.14
C ARG A 47 -4.69 2.37 5.85
N THR A 48 -5.73 1.54 5.79
CA THR A 48 -6.85 1.71 6.70
C THR A 48 -6.29 1.63 8.12
N PRO A 49 -6.72 2.52 9.03
CA PRO A 49 -6.29 2.42 10.41
C PRO A 49 -6.69 1.04 10.92
N LEU A 50 -5.77 0.35 11.59
CA LEU A 50 -6.05 -0.91 12.27
C LEU A 50 -6.90 -0.60 13.50
N THR A 51 -8.16 -0.25 13.28
CA THR A 51 -9.12 -0.09 14.37
C THR A 51 -9.74 -1.46 14.65
N ARG A 52 -10.07 -1.73 15.91
CA ARG A 52 -10.79 -2.94 16.34
C ARG A 52 -12.15 -3.09 15.63
N GLN A 53 -12.64 -2.06 14.96
CA GLN A 53 -13.93 -1.99 14.25
C GLN A 53 -13.81 -2.17 12.73
N ALA A 54 -12.61 -2.05 12.15
CA ALA A 54 -12.38 -2.25 10.72
C ALA A 54 -12.94 -3.56 10.14
N PRO A 55 -12.92 -4.72 10.84
CA PRO A 55 -13.60 -5.91 10.31
C PRO A 55 -15.12 -5.71 10.20
N MET A 56 -15.75 -5.00 11.14
CA MET A 56 -17.20 -4.84 11.19
C MET A 56 -17.76 -3.99 10.05
N SER A 57 -17.07 -2.94 9.60
CA SER A 57 -17.57 -2.09 8.50
C SER A 57 -17.60 -2.84 7.17
N TRP A 58 -16.58 -3.64 6.89
CA TRP A 58 -16.54 -4.54 5.72
C TRP A 58 -17.66 -5.58 5.79
N PHE A 59 -17.88 -6.21 6.95
CA PHE A 59 -18.98 -7.17 7.13
C PHE A 59 -20.36 -6.52 6.98
N LYS A 60 -20.57 -5.32 7.53
CA LYS A 60 -21.83 -4.57 7.39
C LYS A 60 -22.11 -4.16 5.95
N GLU A 61 -21.09 -3.74 5.21
CA GLU A 61 -21.22 -3.39 3.79
C GLU A 61 -21.53 -4.62 2.94
N ALA A 62 -20.87 -5.76 3.22
CA ALA A 62 -21.15 -7.03 2.57
C ALA A 62 -22.59 -7.53 2.84
N ALA A 63 -23.06 -7.42 4.09
CA ALA A 63 -24.44 -7.77 4.46
C ALA A 63 -25.47 -6.90 3.73
N ARG A 64 -25.28 -5.57 3.75
CA ARG A 64 -26.16 -4.63 3.04
C ARG A 64 -26.21 -4.90 1.53
N LYS A 65 -25.07 -5.29 0.93
CA LYS A 65 -24.99 -5.66 -0.48
C LYS A 65 -25.80 -6.94 -0.76
N ALA A 66 -25.73 -7.94 0.11
CA ALA A 66 -26.55 -9.15 0.01
C ALA A 66 -28.04 -8.85 0.14
N GLU A 67 -28.44 -7.97 1.07
CA GLU A 67 -29.83 -7.52 1.23
C GLU A 67 -30.32 -6.76 -0.02
N SER A 68 -29.51 -5.84 -0.56
CA SER A 68 -29.87 -5.09 -1.76
C SER A 68 -30.07 -5.94 -3.01
N GLN A 69 -29.39 -7.10 -3.11
CA GLN A 69 -29.60 -8.05 -4.21
C GLN A 69 -30.89 -8.86 -4.06
N LEU A 70 -31.48 -8.92 -2.85
CA LEU A 70 -32.72 -9.64 -2.56
C LEU A 70 -33.96 -8.75 -2.55
N GLY A 71 -33.80 -7.42 -2.64
CA GLY A 71 -34.90 -6.50 -2.94
C GLY A 71 -36.06 -6.54 -1.94
N LEU A 72 -35.78 -6.50 -0.63
CA LEU A 72 -36.75 -6.17 0.41
C LEU A 72 -36.72 -4.66 0.71
#